data_AF-A0A956BAV4-F1
#
_entry.id   AF-A0A956BAV4-F1
#
_cell.length_a   1.000
_cell.length_b   1.000
_cell.length_c   1.000
_cell.angle_alpha   90.00
_cell.angle_beta   90.00
_cell.angle_gamma   90.00
#
_symmetry.space_group_name_H-M   'P 1'
#
loop_
_entity.id
_entity.type
_entity.pdbx_description
1 polymer ?
#
loop_
_entity_poly.entity_id
_entity_poly.type
_entity_poly.pdbx_seq_one_letter_code
_entity_poly.pdbx_strand_id
1 'polypeptide(L)'
;AGAAPGPPALSAGWIVWPVGATVPSLWAVPREAAREGFQLTDASGAQRAPLLDGDLVVWLDESTRPPTLRSFDLQTGRAQAVVQAPIRPGDYDLAGSVVVWVADEGDGPALYHHRLDRP
;
A
#
# COMPACT_ATOMS: atom_id res chain seq x y z
N ALA A 1 -0.60 -9.52 19.70
CA ALA A 1 -1.50 -9.65 18.54
C ALA A 1 -0.95 -8.77 17.44
N GLY A 2 -0.79 -9.27 16.21
CA GLY A 2 -0.39 -8.44 15.08
C GLY A 2 -1.46 -7.38 14.80
N ALA A 3 -1.08 -6.24 14.22
CA ALA A 3 -2.05 -5.25 13.76
C ALA A 3 -3.06 -5.92 12.81
N ALA A 4 -4.28 -5.38 12.69
CA ALA A 4 -5.17 -5.81 11.61
C ALA A 4 -4.51 -5.52 10.26
N PRO A 5 -4.80 -6.30 9.20
CA PRO A 5 -4.22 -6.05 7.89
C PRO A 5 -4.72 -4.76 7.22
N GLY A 6 -5.69 -4.08 7.83
CA GLY A 6 -6.33 -2.87 7.33
C GLY A 6 -7.63 -3.16 6.60
N PRO A 7 -8.48 -2.14 6.40
CA PRO A 7 -9.69 -2.29 5.59
C PRO A 7 -9.34 -2.48 4.10
N PRO A 8 -10.28 -2.96 3.27
CA PRO A 8 -10.16 -2.87 1.83
C PRO A 8 -10.14 -1.40 1.36
N ALA A 9 -9.51 -1.15 0.22
CA ALA A 9 -9.50 0.12 -0.50
C ALA A 9 -10.32 0.02 -1.80
N LEU A 10 -10.95 1.12 -2.20
CA LEU A 10 -11.87 1.19 -3.34
C LEU A 10 -11.59 2.46 -4.16
N SER A 11 -11.55 2.32 -5.48
CA SER A 11 -11.60 3.44 -6.43
C SER A 11 -12.76 3.28 -7.41
N ALA A 12 -12.85 4.18 -8.39
CA ALA A 12 -13.81 4.04 -9.48
C ALA A 12 -13.66 2.72 -10.24
N GLY A 13 -12.42 2.23 -10.41
CA GLY A 13 -12.10 1.07 -11.24
C GLY A 13 -11.74 -0.21 -10.49
N TRP A 14 -11.33 -0.12 -9.22
CA TRP A 14 -10.68 -1.24 -8.54
C TRP A 14 -11.12 -1.39 -7.08
N ILE A 15 -11.07 -2.63 -6.61
CA ILE A 15 -11.13 -2.98 -5.19
C ILE A 15 -9.81 -3.67 -4.85
N VAL A 16 -9.16 -3.25 -3.77
CA VAL A 16 -7.93 -3.87 -3.24
C VAL A 16 -8.19 -4.27 -1.79
N TRP A 17 -7.82 -5.49 -1.41
CA TRP A 17 -8.05 -5.97 -0.05
C TRP A 17 -6.92 -6.88 0.43
N PRO A 18 -6.62 -6.87 1.73
CA PRO A 18 -5.71 -7.86 2.28
C PRO A 18 -6.40 -9.22 2.48
N VAL A 19 -5.64 -10.29 2.23
CA VAL A 19 -6.03 -11.69 2.46
C VAL A 19 -5.01 -12.33 3.40
N GLY A 20 -5.49 -12.93 4.50
CA GLY A 20 -4.66 -13.57 5.52
C GLY A 20 -4.58 -12.78 6.83
N ALA A 21 -4.64 -13.47 7.97
CA ALA A 21 -4.72 -12.82 9.29
C ALA A 21 -3.35 -12.42 9.86
N THR A 22 -2.33 -13.25 9.66
CA THR A 22 -1.00 -13.08 10.27
C THR A 22 0.02 -12.51 9.29
N VAL A 23 0.01 -13.00 8.05
CA VAL A 23 0.91 -12.61 6.96
C VAL A 23 0.05 -12.20 5.75
N PRO A 24 -0.64 -11.05 5.83
CA PRO A 24 -1.54 -10.63 4.77
C PRO A 24 -0.81 -10.40 3.44
N SER A 25 -1.39 -10.87 2.34
CA SER A 25 -1.05 -10.46 0.97
C SER A 25 -2.15 -9.57 0.43
N LEU A 26 -1.83 -8.64 -0.47
CA LEU A 26 -2.85 -7.81 -1.12
C LEU A 26 -3.39 -8.51 -2.36
N TRP A 27 -4.69 -8.40 -2.54
CA TRP A 27 -5.42 -8.85 -3.71
C TRP A 27 -6.15 -7.68 -4.35
N ALA A 28 -6.38 -7.76 -5.65
CA ALA A 28 -7.07 -6.73 -6.43
C ALA A 28 -8.06 -7.36 -7.42
N VAL A 29 -9.15 -6.64 -7.69
CA VAL A 29 -10.13 -7.01 -8.72
C VAL A 29 -10.68 -5.74 -9.38
N PRO A 30 -10.92 -5.74 -10.71
CA PRO A 30 -11.66 -4.66 -11.32
C PRO A 30 -13.07 -4.62 -10.72
N ARG A 31 -13.56 -3.45 -10.37
CA ARG A 31 -14.85 -3.27 -9.70
C ARG A 31 -16.03 -3.88 -10.49
N GLU A 32 -15.96 -3.82 -11.82
CA GLU A 32 -17.01 -4.30 -12.72
C GLU A 32 -16.81 -5.77 -13.15
N ALA A 33 -15.74 -6.44 -12.69
CA ALA A 33 -15.48 -7.82 -13.07
C ALA A 33 -16.29 -8.82 -12.22
N ALA A 34 -16.93 -9.78 -12.87
CA ALA A 34 -17.60 -10.91 -12.21
C ALA A 34 -16.65 -12.06 -11.81
N ARG A 35 -15.33 -11.80 -11.76
CA ARG A 35 -14.28 -12.82 -11.59
C ARG A 35 -13.59 -12.71 -10.24
N GLU A 36 -12.97 -13.81 -9.81
CA GLU A 36 -12.05 -13.83 -8.68
C GLU A 36 -10.89 -12.86 -8.92
N GLY A 37 -10.46 -12.14 -7.88
CA GLY A 37 -9.34 -11.21 -7.96
C GLY A 37 -8.01 -11.91 -8.25
N PHE A 38 -6.95 -11.12 -8.39
CA PHE A 38 -5.58 -11.61 -8.46
C PHE A 38 -4.78 -11.13 -7.25
N GLN A 39 -3.78 -11.92 -6.87
CA GLN A 39 -2.82 -11.51 -5.86
C GLN A 39 -1.91 -10.41 -6.42
N LEU A 40 -1.97 -9.22 -5.81
CA LEU A 40 -1.21 -8.04 -6.21
C LEU A 40 0.24 -8.10 -5.73
N THR A 41 0.46 -8.61 -4.51
CA THR A 41 1.79 -8.70 -3.90
C THR A 41 2.34 -10.11 -4.00
N ASP A 42 3.53 -10.25 -4.56
CA ASP A 42 4.33 -11.47 -4.68
C ASP A 42 5.23 -11.74 -3.45
N ALA A 43 5.43 -10.73 -2.60
CA ALA A 43 6.34 -10.79 -1.46
C ALA A 43 5.82 -11.66 -0.29
N SER A 44 6.71 -12.49 0.25
CA SER A 44 6.50 -13.19 1.52
C SER A 44 6.60 -12.21 2.70
N GLY A 45 5.48 -11.71 3.21
CA GLY A 45 5.45 -10.88 4.41
C GLY A 45 4.16 -10.10 4.54
N ALA A 46 3.99 -9.41 5.66
CA ALA A 46 2.73 -8.76 5.98
C ALA A 46 2.57 -7.45 5.18
N GLN A 47 1.70 -7.48 4.17
CA GLN A 47 1.30 -6.34 3.35
C GLN A 47 0.03 -5.73 3.94
N ARG A 48 0.09 -4.48 4.40
CA ARG A 48 -0.99 -3.89 5.22
C ARG A 48 -1.43 -2.50 4.78
N ALA A 49 -2.65 -2.19 5.20
CA ALA A 49 -3.31 -0.89 5.11
C ALA A 49 -3.26 -0.29 3.69
N PRO A 50 -3.72 -1.04 2.66
CA PRO A 50 -3.69 -0.51 1.31
C PRO A 50 -4.52 0.78 1.21
N LEU A 51 -3.98 1.75 0.48
CA LEU A 51 -4.71 2.90 -0.02
C LEU A 51 -4.72 2.84 -1.55
N LEU A 52 -5.75 3.41 -2.16
CA LEU A 52 -5.98 3.32 -3.60
C LEU A 52 -6.57 4.63 -4.09
N ASP A 53 -5.93 5.24 -5.10
CA ASP A 53 -6.48 6.37 -5.85
C ASP A 53 -6.33 6.14 -7.36
N GLY A 54 -7.48 6.06 -8.05
CA GLY A 54 -7.56 5.61 -9.44
C GLY A 54 -7.02 4.19 -9.57
N ASP A 55 -5.84 4.07 -10.17
CA ASP A 55 -5.15 2.82 -10.43
C ASP A 55 -3.87 2.65 -9.59
N LEU A 56 -3.58 3.61 -8.72
CA LEU A 56 -2.37 3.61 -7.92
C LEU A 56 -2.66 3.07 -6.53
N VAL A 57 -2.01 1.97 -6.19
CA VAL A 57 -2.06 1.35 -4.86
C VAL A 57 -0.81 1.75 -4.09
N VAL A 58 -0.96 2.14 -2.83
CA VAL A 58 0.15 2.22 -1.88
C VAL A 58 -0.15 1.40 -0.65
N TRP A 59 0.87 0.78 -0.06
CA TRP A 59 0.71 -0.04 1.12
C TRP A 59 2.01 -0.15 1.91
N LEU A 60 1.91 -0.62 3.14
CA LEU A 60 3.05 -0.86 4.00
C LEU A 60 3.50 -2.32 3.92
N ASP A 61 4.74 -2.55 3.53
CA ASP A 61 5.39 -3.85 3.51
C ASP A 61 6.24 -4.03 4.79
N GLU A 62 5.66 -4.77 5.75
CA GLU A 62 6.30 -5.09 7.04
C GLU A 62 7.21 -6.33 6.97
N SER A 63 7.49 -6.86 5.77
CA SER A 63 8.53 -7.89 5.59
C SER A 63 9.94 -7.34 5.84
N THR A 64 10.08 -6.02 5.80
CA THR A 64 11.33 -5.28 6.00
C THR A 64 11.35 -4.58 7.36
N ARG A 65 12.56 -4.32 7.90
CA ARG A 65 12.74 -3.56 9.15
C ARG A 65 13.78 -2.44 8.97
N PRO A 66 13.38 -1.15 9.03
CA PRO A 66 12.01 -0.66 9.21
C PRO A 66 11.10 -1.01 8.00
N PRO A 67 9.77 -0.89 8.13
CA PRO A 67 8.84 -1.19 7.04
C PRO A 67 9.10 -0.36 5.78
N THR A 68 8.70 -0.89 4.63
CA THR A 68 8.83 -0.19 3.35
C THR A 68 7.45 0.25 2.88
N LEU A 69 7.27 1.55 2.65
CA LEU A 69 6.10 2.06 1.92
C LEU A 69 6.31 1.75 0.43
N ARG A 70 5.37 1.01 -0.15
CA ARG A 70 5.44 0.56 -1.55
C ARG A 70 4.30 1.15 -2.35
N SER A 71 4.49 1.20 -3.67
CA SER A 71 3.45 1.57 -4.63
C SER A 71 3.37 0.58 -5.78
N PHE A 72 2.20 0.48 -6.39
CA PHE A 72 1.93 -0.33 -7.57
C PHE A 72 0.92 0.39 -8.46
N ASP A 73 1.27 0.56 -9.73
CA ASP A 73 0.36 1.05 -10.75
C ASP A 73 -0.36 -0.14 -11.41
N LEU A 74 -1.68 -0.21 -11.23
CA LEU A 74 -2.54 -1.29 -11.76
C LEU A 74 -2.72 -1.23 -13.29
N GLN A 75 -2.51 -0.06 -13.93
CA GLN A 75 -2.55 0.04 -15.39
C GLN A 75 -1.27 -0.51 -16.01
N THR A 76 -0.11 -0.18 -15.44
CA THR A 76 1.18 -0.51 -16.05
C THR A 76 1.86 -1.73 -15.44
N GLY A 77 1.35 -2.24 -14.32
CA GLY A 77 1.97 -3.32 -13.55
C GLY A 77 3.31 -2.94 -12.91
N ARG A 78 3.57 -1.64 -12.72
CA ARG A 78 4.87 -1.15 -12.24
C ARG A 78 4.85 -1.03 -10.71
N ALA A 79 5.73 -1.78 -10.06
CA ALA A 79 5.97 -1.69 -8.62
C ALA A 79 7.15 -0.74 -8.30
N GLN A 80 7.08 -0.05 -7.16
CA GLN A 80 8.18 0.78 -6.66
C GLN A 80 8.23 0.74 -5.12
N ALA A 81 9.46 0.75 -4.57
CA ALA A 81 9.68 1.11 -3.18
C ALA A 81 9.74 2.64 -3.08
N VAL A 82 8.85 3.22 -2.27
CA VAL A 82 8.77 4.68 -2.07
C VAL A 82 9.84 5.10 -1.06
N VAL A 83 9.79 4.51 0.13
CA VAL A 83 10.72 4.79 1.23
C VAL A 83 10.73 3.63 2.21
N GLN A 84 11.88 3.39 2.84
CA GLN A 84 12.00 2.50 3.97
C GLN A 84 12.17 3.35 5.24
N ALA A 85 11.15 3.39 6.09
CA ALA A 85 11.08 4.29 7.24
C ALA A 85 10.16 3.71 8.33
N PRO A 86 10.27 4.14 9.61
CA PRO A 86 9.47 3.62 10.72
C PRO A 86 8.01 4.12 10.69
N ILE A 87 7.32 3.89 9.58
CA ILE A 87 5.92 4.27 9.32
C ILE A 87 5.00 3.20 9.93
N ARG A 88 3.85 3.62 10.47
CA ARG A 88 2.81 2.72 10.96
C ARG A 88 1.58 2.76 10.05
N PRO A 89 0.73 1.71 10.07
CA PRO A 89 -0.59 1.78 9.46
C PRO A 89 -1.38 2.99 9.97
N GLY A 90 -1.87 3.83 9.04
CA GLY A 90 -2.60 5.07 9.35
C GLY A 90 -1.76 6.34 9.39
N ASP A 91 -0.43 6.23 9.35
CA ASP A 91 0.49 7.39 9.35
C ASP A 91 0.87 7.84 7.92
N TYR A 92 0.09 7.45 6.91
CA TYR A 92 0.31 7.83 5.50
C TYR A 92 -1.01 7.96 4.75
N ASP A 93 -1.00 8.75 3.67
CA ASP A 93 -2.15 8.97 2.81
C ASP A 93 -1.75 9.13 1.33
N LEU A 94 -2.69 8.92 0.41
CA LEU A 94 -2.50 9.00 -1.03
C LEU A 94 -3.54 9.92 -1.68
N ALA A 95 -3.07 10.88 -2.47
CA ALA A 95 -3.92 11.70 -3.33
C ALA A 95 -3.25 11.92 -4.70
N GLY A 96 -3.93 11.49 -5.77
CA GLY A 96 -3.43 11.51 -7.12
C GLY A 96 -2.12 10.71 -7.25
N SER A 97 -1.02 11.41 -7.51
CA SER A 97 0.32 10.83 -7.59
C SER A 97 1.20 11.22 -6.40
N VAL A 98 0.63 11.80 -5.34
CA VAL A 98 1.38 12.23 -4.16
C VAL A 98 1.03 11.33 -2.99
N VAL A 99 2.06 10.72 -2.42
CA VAL A 99 1.96 10.01 -1.16
C VAL A 99 2.60 10.85 -0.07
N VAL A 100 1.94 10.96 1.08
CA VAL A 100 2.44 11.64 2.27
C VAL A 100 2.56 10.64 3.41
N TRP A 101 3.54 10.81 4.29
CA TRP A 101 3.69 9.96 5.46
C TRP A 101 4.33 10.72 6.63
N VAL A 102 4.09 10.23 7.84
CA VAL A 102 4.77 10.65 9.06
C VAL A 102 5.75 9.57 9.49
N ALA A 103 6.98 9.97 9.80
CA ALA A 103 7.99 9.09 10.35
C ALA A 103 8.82 9.81 11.42
N ASP A 104 9.26 9.07 12.44
CA ASP A 104 10.23 9.53 13.43
C ASP A 104 11.57 8.86 13.15
N GLU A 105 12.51 9.62 12.58
CA GLU A 105 13.84 9.13 12.22
C GLU A 105 14.92 9.49 13.27
N GLY A 106 14.50 9.88 14.48
CA GLY A 106 15.39 10.14 15.62
C GLY A 106 15.41 11.59 16.13
N ASP A 107 14.69 12.51 15.48
CA ASP A 107 14.53 13.92 15.90
C ASP A 107 13.04 14.28 16.12
N GLY A 108 12.20 13.27 16.33
CA GLY A 108 10.75 13.40 16.44
C GLY A 108 10.02 13.21 15.11
N PRO A 109 8.68 13.12 15.15
CA PRO A 109 7.86 12.86 13.98
C PRO A 109 7.85 14.05 13.02
N ALA A 110 8.18 13.81 11.75
CA ALA A 110 8.08 14.79 10.67
C ALA A 110 7.14 14.31 9.57
N LEU A 111 6.53 15.26 8.84
CA LEU A 111 5.69 14.99 7.67
C LEU A 111 6.55 15.04 6.39
N TYR A 112 6.45 13.99 5.59
CA TYR A 112 7.16 13.83 4.33
C TYR A 112 6.16 13.65 3.19
N HIS A 113 6.64 13.83 1.96
CA HIS A 113 5.88 13.53 0.76
C HIS A 113 6.78 13.05 -0.37
N HIS A 114 6.19 12.31 -1.30
CA HIS A 114 6.85 11.89 -2.54
C HIS A 114 5.84 11.92 -3.68
N ARG A 115 6.30 12.36 -4.86
CA ARG A 115 5.53 12.27 -6.09
C ARG A 115 5.92 10.99 -6.82
N LEU A 116 4.96 10.11 -7.02
CA LEU A 116 5.08 8.86 -7.73
C LEU A 116 5.08 9.12 -9.23
N ASP A 117 5.97 8.44 -9.93
CA ASP A 117 6.08 8.54 -11.39
C ASP A 117 4.84 7.91 -12.03
N ARG A 118 4.14 8.69 -12.86
CA ARG A 118 3.12 8.17 -13.79
C ARG A 118 3.73 8.22 -15.20
N PRO A 119 3.76 7.11 -15.95
CA PRO A 119 4.26 7.10 -17.32
C PRO A 119 3.41 7.95 -18.27
#